data_AF-A0A7C3R7M6-F1
#
_entry.id   AF-A0A7C3R7M6-F1
#
_cell.length_a   1.000
_cell.length_b   1.000
_cell.length_c   1.000
_cell.angle_alpha   90.00
_cell.angle_beta   90.00
_cell.angle_gamma   90.00
#
_symmetry.space_group_name_H-M   'P 1'
#
loop_
_entity.id
_entity.type
_entity.pdbx_description
1 polymer ?
#
loop_
_entity_poly.entity_id
_entity_poly.type
_entity_poly.pdbx_seq_one_letter_code
_entity_poly.pdbx_strand_id
1 'polypeptide(L)'
;MTKVQYHLLFLCSFIGIFLVYSFTLRTIDIVNIVFDQIYFLLALLIVFCISFYYKRKLKGYPILDFFKDSTMSFQNVILFFVVFEVIDYIFEDGFIGMISLWFSYWVFGYIAFMVFNIINYHKNYKLVQAGFYKDFSPHKD
;
A
#
# COMPACT_ATOMS: atom_id res chain seq x y z
N MET A 1 -15.32 -2.68 -5.49
CA MET A 1 -15.02 -2.73 -4.05
C MET A 1 -14.91 -1.31 -3.50
N THR A 2 -15.51 -1.02 -2.35
CA THR A 2 -15.44 0.31 -1.69
C THR A 2 -14.06 0.52 -1.04
N LYS A 3 -13.58 1.76 -0.90
CA LYS A 3 -12.26 2.07 -0.30
C LYS A 3 -12.01 1.39 1.06
N VAL A 4 -13.07 1.19 1.85
CA VAL A 4 -13.03 0.51 3.15
C VAL A 4 -12.64 -0.98 3.01
N GLN A 5 -13.04 -1.64 1.93
CA GLN A 5 -12.75 -3.07 1.70
C GLN A 5 -11.25 -3.32 1.45
N TYR A 6 -10.55 -2.41 0.78
CA TYR A 6 -9.11 -2.56 0.54
C TYR A 6 -8.28 -2.41 1.82
N HIS A 7 -8.61 -1.44 2.67
CA HIS A 7 -7.93 -1.27 3.95
C HIS A 7 -8.12 -2.48 4.88
N LEU A 8 -9.32 -3.08 4.88
CA LEU A 8 -9.59 -4.29 5.63
C LEU A 8 -8.79 -5.48 5.08
N LEU A 9 -8.74 -5.64 3.76
CA LEU A 9 -7.95 -6.70 3.11
C LEU A 9 -6.45 -6.61 3.46
N PHE A 10 -5.88 -5.41 3.42
CA PHE A 10 -4.48 -5.19 3.82
C PHE A 10 -4.22 -5.49 5.30
N LEU A 11 -5.18 -5.17 6.18
CA LEU A 11 -5.08 -5.48 7.61
C LEU A 11 -5.21 -7.00 7.85
N CYS A 12 -6.13 -7.67 7.16
CA CYS A 12 -6.29 -9.12 7.24
C CYS A 12 -5.03 -9.85 6.73
N SER A 13 -4.41 -9.40 5.63
CA SER A 13 -3.18 -10.00 5.13
C SER A 13 -2.01 -9.78 6.10
N PHE A 14 -1.91 -8.60 6.71
CA PHE A 14 -0.91 -8.32 7.75
C PHE A 14 -1.06 -9.28 8.93
N ILE A 15 -2.27 -9.43 9.47
CA ILE A 15 -2.56 -10.35 10.57
C ILE A 15 -2.23 -11.79 10.16
N GLY A 16 -2.60 -12.19 8.94
CA GLY A 16 -2.30 -13.52 8.40
C GLY A 16 -0.80 -13.82 8.37
N ILE A 17 0.02 -12.89 7.88
CA ILE A 17 1.49 -13.03 7.86
C ILE A 17 2.02 -13.22 9.29
N PHE A 18 1.61 -12.36 10.24
CA PHE A 18 2.04 -12.46 11.63
C PHE A 18 1.59 -13.75 12.33
N LEU A 19 0.41 -14.27 11.98
CA LEU A 19 -0.04 -15.57 12.48
C LEU A 19 0.86 -16.69 11.96
N VAL A 20 1.12 -16.74 10.64
CA VAL A 20 2.01 -17.75 10.05
C VAL A 20 3.40 -17.67 10.68
N TYR A 21 3.96 -16.47 10.82
CA TYR A 21 5.26 -16.27 11.45
C TYR A 21 5.29 -16.79 12.88
N SER A 22 4.23 -16.53 13.67
CA SER A 22 4.14 -16.97 15.06
C SER A 22 4.10 -18.50 15.21
N PHE A 23 3.62 -19.22 14.20
CA PHE A 23 3.58 -20.69 14.19
C PHE A 23 4.80 -21.35 13.55
N THR A 24 5.57 -20.63 12.73
CA THR A 24 6.63 -21.22 11.89
C THR A 24 8.03 -20.73 12.24
N LEU A 25 8.18 -19.49 12.71
CA LEU A 25 9.46 -18.84 12.97
C LEU A 25 9.69 -18.64 14.46
N ARG A 26 10.96 -18.52 14.88
CA ARG A 26 11.28 -18.12 16.25
C ARG A 26 11.10 -16.63 16.40
N THR A 27 10.77 -16.17 17.61
CA THR A 27 10.58 -14.75 17.92
C THR A 27 11.76 -13.87 17.49
N ILE A 28 12.99 -14.36 17.64
CA ILE A 28 14.20 -13.62 17.22
C ILE A 28 14.25 -13.40 15.70
N ASP A 29 13.83 -14.40 14.92
CA ASP A 29 13.82 -14.32 13.45
C ASP A 29 12.74 -13.33 12.98
N ILE A 30 11.57 -13.33 13.63
CA ILE A 30 10.48 -12.37 13.36
C ILE A 30 10.95 -10.93 13.62
N VAL A 31 11.64 -10.72 14.74
CA VAL A 31 12.18 -9.39 15.08
C VAL A 31 13.19 -8.95 14.03
N ASN A 32 14.12 -9.82 13.63
CA ASN A 32 15.10 -9.52 12.60
C ASN A 32 14.45 -9.14 11.27
N ILE A 33 13.46 -9.91 10.80
CA ILE A 33 12.70 -9.61 9.58
C ILE A 33 12.11 -8.19 9.62
N VAL A 34 11.54 -7.78 10.76
CA VAL A 34 10.98 -6.44 10.91
C VAL A 34 12.06 -5.36 10.91
N PHE A 35 13.17 -5.59 11.60
CA PHE A 35 14.29 -4.66 11.67
C PHE A 35 15.02 -4.49 10.33
N ASP A 36 15.12 -5.54 9.53
CA ASP A 36 15.73 -5.48 8.19
C ASP A 36 14.95 -4.53 7.27
N GLN A 37 13.66 -4.33 7.53
CA GLN A 37 12.81 -3.42 6.77
C GLN A 37 12.72 -2.01 7.37
N ILE A 38 13.57 -1.64 8.33
CA ILE A 38 13.50 -0.34 9.03
C ILE A 38 13.51 0.87 8.08
N TYR A 39 14.31 0.82 7.01
CA TYR A 39 14.39 1.91 6.02
C TYR A 39 13.08 2.03 5.22
N PHE A 40 12.45 0.91 4.89
CA PHE A 40 11.17 0.92 4.19
C PHE A 40 10.02 1.32 5.12
N LEU A 41 10.07 0.96 6.39
CA LEU A 41 9.13 1.46 7.40
C LEU A 41 9.26 2.99 7.59
N LEU A 42 10.49 3.52 7.57
CA LEU A 42 10.73 4.96 7.60
C LEU A 42 10.21 5.64 6.33
N ALA A 43 10.47 5.06 5.15
CA ALA A 43 9.92 5.55 3.89
C ALA A 43 8.38 5.55 3.91
N LEU A 44 7.78 4.50 4.45
CA LEU A 44 6.33 4.41 4.60
C LEU A 44 5.77 5.53 5.49
N LEU A 45 6.46 5.85 6.60
CA LEU A 45 6.08 6.98 7.46
C LEU A 45 6.13 8.32 6.69
N ILE A 46 7.16 8.54 5.87
CA ILE A 46 7.28 9.76 5.05
C ILE A 46 6.13 9.84 4.05
N VAL A 47 5.86 8.75 3.33
CA VAL A 47 4.76 8.66 2.36
C VAL A 47 3.40 8.88 3.06
N PHE A 48 3.23 8.36 4.27
CA PHE A 48 2.04 8.59 5.10
C PHE A 48 1.84 10.08 5.40
N CYS A 49 2.90 10.78 5.83
CA CYS A 49 2.85 12.22 6.08
C CYS A 49 2.47 13.03 4.82
N ILE A 50 3.04 12.68 3.66
CA ILE A 50 2.73 13.34 2.37
C ILE A 50 1.26 13.09 1.98
N SER A 51 0.79 11.85 2.08
CA SER A 51 -0.61 11.49 1.80
C SER A 51 -1.58 12.28 2.68
N PHE A 52 -1.26 12.39 3.97
CA PHE A 52 -2.05 13.15 4.93
C PHE A 52 -2.08 14.65 4.63
N TYR A 53 -0.94 15.23 4.24
CA TYR A 53 -0.85 16.62 3.79
C TYR A 53 -1.82 16.91 2.64
N TYR A 54 -1.78 16.10 1.57
CA TYR A 54 -2.66 16.28 0.42
C TYR A 54 -4.13 16.06 0.77
N LYS A 55 -4.44 15.05 1.60
CA LYS A 55 -5.80 14.78 2.06
C LYS A 55 -6.41 15.98 2.80
N ARG A 56 -5.61 16.69 3.60
CA ARG A 56 -6.06 17.93 4.27
C ARG A 56 -6.31 19.06 3.27
N LYS A 57 -5.42 19.27 2.29
CA LYS A 57 -5.55 20.32 1.27
C LYS A 57 -6.77 20.13 0.36
N LEU A 58 -7.19 18.89 0.14
CA LEU A 58 -8.33 18.54 -0.71
C LEU A 58 -9.66 18.42 0.06
N LYS A 59 -9.65 18.67 1.38
CA LYS A 59 -10.87 18.57 2.18
C LYS A 59 -11.90 19.59 1.69
N GLY A 60 -13.10 19.11 1.38
CA GLY A 60 -14.20 19.95 0.86
C GLY A 60 -14.28 20.01 -0.67
N TYR A 61 -13.30 19.49 -1.40
CA TYR A 61 -13.36 19.37 -2.86
C TYR A 61 -13.79 17.97 -3.30
N PRO A 62 -14.55 17.82 -4.40
CA PRO A 62 -14.89 16.51 -4.93
C PRO A 62 -13.62 15.85 -5.50
N ILE A 63 -13.32 14.63 -5.04
CA ILE A 63 -12.12 13.89 -5.44
C ILE A 63 -12.45 13.01 -6.65
N LEU A 64 -11.84 13.30 -7.79
CA LEU A 64 -11.88 12.45 -8.97
C LEU A 64 -10.86 11.30 -8.84
N ASP A 65 -11.25 10.11 -9.28
CA ASP A 65 -10.37 8.94 -9.32
C ASP A 65 -9.80 8.79 -10.73
N PHE A 66 -8.54 9.17 -10.91
CA PHE A 66 -7.86 9.11 -12.21
C PHE A 66 -7.42 7.70 -12.60
N PHE A 67 -7.58 6.71 -11.71
CA PHE A 67 -7.13 5.33 -11.93
C PHE A 67 -8.29 4.32 -11.90
N LYS A 68 -9.53 4.80 -12.02
CA LYS A 68 -10.73 3.96 -11.93
C LYS A 68 -10.76 2.79 -12.94
N ASP A 69 -10.13 2.97 -14.10
CA ASP A 69 -10.11 1.98 -15.19
C ASP A 69 -8.81 1.18 -15.28
N SER A 70 -7.88 1.30 -14.31
CA SER A 70 -6.68 0.46 -14.27
C SER A 70 -7.04 -0.94 -13.75
N THR A 71 -7.81 -1.71 -14.52
CA THR A 71 -8.20 -3.07 -14.16
C THR A 71 -7.07 -4.04 -14.50
N MET A 72 -6.08 -4.14 -13.62
CA MET A 72 -5.23 -5.33 -13.62
C MET A 72 -6.11 -6.51 -13.17
N SER A 73 -6.21 -7.57 -13.99
CA SER A 73 -7.08 -8.69 -13.67
C SER A 73 -6.58 -9.39 -12.41
N PHE A 74 -7.51 -9.81 -11.54
CA PHE A 74 -7.18 -10.58 -10.33
C PHE A 74 -6.38 -11.85 -10.67
N GLN A 75 -6.68 -12.46 -11.82
CA GLN A 75 -5.94 -13.59 -12.37
C GLN A 75 -4.46 -13.26 -12.61
N ASN A 76 -4.14 -12.09 -13.16
CA ASN A 76 -2.75 -11.68 -13.39
C ASN A 76 -2.01 -11.43 -12.08
N VAL A 77 -2.70 -10.88 -11.06
CA VAL A 77 -2.13 -10.66 -9.74
C VAL A 77 -1.81 -11.98 -9.05
N ILE A 78 -2.71 -12.97 -9.11
CA ILE A 78 -2.46 -14.32 -8.58
C ILE A 78 -1.31 -14.98 -9.33
N LEU A 79 -1.30 -14.91 -10.66
CA LEU A 79 -0.25 -15.53 -11.46
C LEU A 79 1.12 -14.94 -11.11
N PHE A 80 1.20 -13.62 -11.00
CA PHE A 80 2.41 -12.93 -10.58
C PHE A 80 2.84 -13.39 -9.18
N PHE A 81 1.91 -13.42 -8.21
CA PHE A 81 2.20 -13.87 -6.86
C PHE A 81 2.75 -15.31 -6.83
N VAL A 82 2.08 -16.27 -7.50
CA VAL A 82 2.52 -17.67 -7.54
C VAL A 82 3.90 -17.82 -8.18
N VAL A 83 4.20 -17.07 -9.25
CA VAL A 83 5.53 -17.12 -9.88
C VAL A 83 6.60 -16.60 -8.92
N PHE A 84 6.34 -15.53 -8.20
CA PHE A 84 7.28 -14.99 -7.22
C PHE A 84 7.52 -15.97 -6.06
N GLU A 85 6.48 -16.57 -5.49
CA GLU A 85 6.63 -17.58 -4.42
C GLU A 85 7.51 -18.77 -4.87
N VAL A 86 7.38 -19.23 -6.11
CA VAL A 86 8.22 -20.31 -6.65
C VAL A 86 9.68 -19.86 -6.80
N ILE A 87 9.91 -18.63 -7.28
CA ILE A 87 11.25 -18.06 -7.40
C ILE A 87 11.89 -17.95 -6.01
N ASP A 88 11.19 -17.34 -5.06
CA ASP A 88 11.69 -17.12 -3.71
C ASP A 88 12.00 -18.45 -3.01
N TYR A 89 11.15 -19.46 -3.16
CA TYR A 89 11.44 -20.80 -2.62
C TYR A 89 12.77 -21.38 -3.16
N ILE A 90 13.10 -21.13 -4.42
CA ILE A 90 14.33 -21.65 -5.04
C ILE A 90 15.56 -20.89 -4.55
N PHE A 91 15.45 -19.57 -4.33
CA PHE A 91 16.60 -18.70 -4.05
C PHE A 91 16.80 -18.38 -2.56
N GLU A 92 15.76 -18.51 -1.73
CA GLU A 92 15.74 -18.05 -0.34
C GLU A 92 15.53 -19.23 0.61
N ASP A 93 16.48 -20.16 0.62
CA ASP A 93 16.55 -21.29 1.57
C ASP A 93 15.23 -22.06 1.77
N GLY A 94 14.47 -22.24 0.68
CA GLY A 94 13.23 -22.98 0.67
C GLY A 94 12.08 -22.23 1.35
N PHE A 95 11.27 -22.96 2.11
CA PHE A 95 10.03 -22.42 2.67
C PHE A 95 10.28 -21.29 3.68
N ILE A 96 11.33 -21.40 4.50
CA ILE A 96 11.58 -20.45 5.60
C ILE A 96 12.03 -19.10 5.06
N GLY A 97 12.94 -19.04 4.10
CA GLY A 97 13.35 -17.76 3.52
C GLY A 97 12.26 -17.17 2.62
N MET A 98 11.54 -17.99 1.85
CA MET A 98 10.34 -17.56 1.11
C MET A 98 9.32 -16.84 2.00
N ILE A 99 8.90 -17.46 3.13
CA ILE A 99 7.95 -16.79 4.03
C ILE A 99 8.55 -15.56 4.69
N SER A 100 9.87 -15.50 4.93
CA SER A 100 10.50 -14.35 5.56
C SER A 100 10.34 -13.05 4.74
N LEU A 101 10.25 -13.17 3.40
CA LEU A 101 10.06 -12.07 2.47
C LEU A 101 8.65 -11.50 2.42
N TRP A 102 7.63 -12.23 2.91
CA TRP A 102 6.24 -11.81 2.85
C TRP A 102 6.00 -10.46 3.53
N PHE A 103 6.67 -10.20 4.65
CA PHE A 103 6.59 -8.90 5.33
C PHE A 103 7.14 -7.77 4.45
N SER A 104 8.26 -7.98 3.77
CA SER A 104 8.86 -7.01 2.85
C SER A 104 7.91 -6.71 1.69
N TYR A 105 7.32 -7.73 1.08
CA TYR A 105 6.31 -7.55 0.02
C TYR A 105 5.07 -6.82 0.51
N TRP A 106 4.62 -7.10 1.74
CA TRP A 106 3.52 -6.38 2.34
C TRP A 106 3.83 -4.89 2.51
N VAL A 107 5.03 -4.55 3.01
CA VAL A 107 5.48 -3.15 3.16
C VAL A 107 5.56 -2.47 1.79
N PHE A 108 6.16 -3.12 0.79
CA PHE A 108 6.22 -2.58 -0.58
C PHE A 108 4.85 -2.35 -1.20
N GLY A 109 3.95 -3.31 -1.07
CA GLY A 109 2.58 -3.20 -1.56
C GLY A 109 1.85 -2.02 -0.92
N TYR A 110 2.04 -1.80 0.38
CA TYR A 110 1.42 -0.70 1.08
C TYR A 110 2.04 0.67 0.71
N ILE A 111 3.37 0.75 0.52
CA ILE A 111 4.03 1.96 -0.01
C ILE A 111 3.49 2.28 -1.41
N ALA A 112 3.45 1.30 -2.32
CA ALA A 112 2.95 1.49 -3.68
C ALA A 112 1.49 2.00 -3.67
N PHE A 113 0.62 1.38 -2.87
CA PHE A 113 -0.76 1.83 -2.67
C PHE A 113 -0.84 3.28 -2.20
N MET A 114 0.01 3.67 -1.24
CA MET A 114 0.03 5.04 -0.74
C MET A 114 0.55 6.04 -1.78
N VAL A 115 1.56 5.68 -2.57
CA VAL A 115 2.06 6.49 -3.68
C VAL A 115 0.99 6.70 -4.75
N PHE A 116 0.25 5.65 -5.14
CA PHE A 116 -0.88 5.78 -6.07
C PHE A 116 -1.93 6.77 -5.56
N ASN A 117 -2.28 6.70 -4.28
CA ASN A 117 -3.20 7.64 -3.65
C ASN A 117 -2.65 9.08 -3.66
N ILE A 118 -1.36 9.27 -3.37
CA ILE A 118 -0.70 10.59 -3.43
C ILE A 118 -0.73 11.14 -4.85
N ILE A 119 -0.42 10.34 -5.87
CA ILE A 119 -0.48 10.78 -7.27
C ILE A 119 -1.90 11.21 -7.62
N ASN A 120 -2.91 10.43 -7.21
CA ASN A 120 -4.31 10.78 -7.42
C ASN A 120 -4.67 12.11 -6.73
N TYR A 121 -4.26 12.29 -5.47
CA TYR A 121 -4.48 13.54 -4.76
C TYR A 121 -3.72 14.72 -5.38
N HIS A 122 -2.49 14.54 -5.81
CA HIS A 122 -1.70 15.58 -6.45
C HIS A 122 -2.36 16.07 -7.75
N LYS A 123 -2.91 15.16 -8.57
CA LYS A 123 -3.68 15.52 -9.77
C LYS A 123 -4.94 16.32 -9.40
N ASN A 124 -5.69 15.87 -8.40
CA ASN A 124 -6.86 16.62 -7.90
C ASN A 124 -6.46 18.02 -7.38
N TYR A 125 -5.33 18.12 -6.69
CA TYR A 125 -4.84 19.40 -6.16
C TYR A 125 -4.48 20.39 -7.28
N LYS A 126 -3.89 19.90 -8.37
CA LYS A 126 -3.67 20.71 -9.58
C LYS A 126 -4.98 21.21 -10.20
N LEU A 127 -6.03 20.40 -10.22
CA LEU A 127 -7.35 20.84 -10.71
C LEU A 127 -7.96 21.95 -9.84
N VAL A 128 -7.81 21.85 -8.51
CA VAL A 128 -8.22 22.93 -7.59
C VAL A 128 -7.47 24.22 -7.90
N GLN A 129 -6.14 24.16 -8.08
CA GLN A 129 -5.35 25.34 -8.43
C GLN A 129 -5.71 25.93 -9.81
N ALA A 130 -6.04 25.10 -10.78
CA ALA A 130 -6.49 25.53 -12.10
C ALA A 130 -7.90 26.17 -12.09
N GLY A 131 -8.60 26.15 -10.95
CA GLY A 131 -9.94 26.73 -10.81
C GLY A 131 -11.05 25.85 -11.37
N PHE A 132 -10.80 24.55 -11.58
CA PHE A 132 -11.79 23.60 -12.12
C PHE A 132 -12.99 23.41 -11.16
N TYR A 133 -12.80 23.71 -9.88
CA TYR A 133 -13.82 23.59 -8.83
C TYR A 133 -14.30 24.95 -8.29
N LYS A 134 -14.23 26.03 -9.08
CA LYS A 134 -14.70 27.37 -8.65
C LYS A 134 -16.13 27.39 -8.11
N ASP A 135 -16.99 26.48 -8.57
CA ASP A 135 -18.38 26.35 -8.10
C ASP A 135 -18.55 25.50 -6.85
N PHE A 136 -17.51 24.79 -6.42
CA PHE A 136 -17.50 23.89 -5.26
C PHE A 136 -16.54 24.37 -4.17
N SER A 137 -16.04 25.60 -4.25
CA SER A 137 -15.13 26.15 -3.25
C SER A 137 -15.87 26.32 -1.91
N PRO A 138 -15.32 25.80 -0.79
CA PRO A 138 -15.94 25.90 0.53
C PRO A 138 -15.94 27.32 1.13
N HIS A 139 -15.50 28.33 0.37
CA HIS A 139 -15.46 29.74 0.76
C HIS A 139 -16.39 30.63 -0.09
N LYS A 140 -17.42 30.06 -0.74
CA LYS A 140 -18.58 30.86 -1.16
C LYS A 140 -19.50 31.03 0.05
N ASP A 141 -19.14 32.00 0.90
CA ASP A 141 -20.00 32.80 1.80
C ASP A 141 -19.14 33.92 2.40
#